data_AF-A0A087DCF2-F1
#
_entry.id   AF-A0A087DCF2-F1
#
_cell.length_a   1.000
_cell.length_b   1.000
_cell.length_c   1.000
_cell.angle_alpha   90.00
_cell.angle_beta   90.00
_cell.angle_gamma   90.00
#
_symmetry.space_group_name_H-M   'P 1'
#
loop_
_entity.id
_entity.type
_entity.pdbx_description
1 polymer ?
#
loop_
_entity_poly.entity_id
_entity_poly.type
_entity_poly.pdbx_seq_one_letter_code
_entity_poly.pdbx_strand_id
1 'polypeptide(L)' 'MGVHPIAWGVIIWLLTMLIMFTILALRTHDRYELRFYLRCTAGSLTILIILIPIFLLEGFIPWPF' A
#
# COMPACT_ATOMS: atom_id res chain seq x y z
N MET A 1 9.08 21.04 -7.47
CA MET A 1 7.78 20.32 -7.55
C MET A 1 7.87 19.13 -8.51
N GLY A 2 8.89 18.28 -8.35
CA GLY A 2 9.01 17.02 -9.09
C GLY A 2 8.62 15.89 -8.17
N VAL A 3 7.35 15.77 -7.83
CA VAL A 3 6.90 14.64 -7.00
C VAL A 3 7.02 13.40 -7.88
N HIS A 4 7.90 12.47 -7.50
CA HIS A 4 8.25 11.30 -8.31
C HIS A 4 6.97 10.58 -8.78
N PRO A 5 6.65 10.55 -10.09
CA PRO A 5 5.44 9.90 -10.59
C PRO A 5 5.40 8.41 -10.22
N ILE A 6 6.58 7.82 -9.99
CA ILE A 6 6.77 6.46 -9.49
C ILE A 6 6.24 6.32 -8.06
N ALA A 7 6.53 7.27 -7.16
CA ALA A 7 6.05 7.22 -5.77
C ALA A 7 4.51 7.23 -5.70
N TRP A 8 3.89 8.14 -6.46
CA TRP A 8 2.43 8.15 -6.60
C TRP A 8 1.89 6.87 -7.23
N GLY A 9 2.56 6.35 -8.25
CA GLY A 9 2.20 5.08 -8.88
C GLY A 9 2.20 3.91 -7.89
N VAL A 10 3.21 3.81 -7.04
CA VAL A 10 3.32 2.76 -6.01
C VAL A 10 2.20 2.90 -4.96
N ILE A 11 1.90 4.12 -4.50
CA ILE A 11 0.82 4.38 -3.54
C ILE A 11 -0.54 4.00 -4.13
N ILE A 12 -0.84 4.43 -5.36
CA ILE A 12 -2.10 4.13 -6.05
C ILE A 12 -2.23 2.61 -6.27
N TRP A 13 -1.15 1.94 -6.68
CA TRP A 13 -1.13 0.50 -6.88
C TRP A 13 -1.38 -0.28 -5.57
N LEU A 14 -0.71 0.11 -4.48
CA LEU A 14 -0.91 -0.48 -3.16
C LEU A 14 -2.33 -0.28 -2.62
N LEU A 15 -2.91 0.92 -2.80
CA LEU A 15 -4.31 1.19 -2.46
C LEU A 15 -5.26 0.28 -3.24
N THR A 16 -5.02 0.13 -4.54
CA THR A 16 -5.84 -0.75 -5.40
C THR A 16 -5.77 -2.20 -4.92
N MET A 17 -4.57 -2.70 -4.61
CA MET A 17 -4.36 -4.05 -4.05
C MET A 17 -5.06 -4.22 -2.71
N LEU A 18 -4.98 -3.22 -1.82
CA LEU A 18 -5.63 -3.23 -0.51
C LEU A 18 -7.15 -3.34 -0.65
N ILE A 19 -7.75 -2.57 -1.57
CA ILE A 19 -9.19 -2.62 -1.85
C ILE A 19 -9.57 -4.00 -2.41
N MET A 20 -8.83 -4.53 -3.38
CA MET A 20 -9.11 -5.86 -3.95
C MET A 20 -9.04 -6.95 -2.88
N PHE A 21 -7.99 -6.99 -2.06
CA PHE A 21 -7.87 -7.99 -0.98
C PHE A 21 -8.97 -7.85 0.07
N THR A 22 -9.41 -6.63 0.37
CA THR A 22 -10.52 -6.39 1.30
C THR A 22 -11.85 -6.90 0.72
N ILE A 23 -12.12 -6.66 -0.56
CA ILE A 23 -13.31 -7.17 -1.25
C ILE A 23 -13.28 -8.70 -1.32
N LEU A 24 -12.13 -9.30 -1.66
CA LEU A 24 -11.99 -10.76 -1.68
C LEU A 24 -12.16 -11.35 -0.28
N ALA A 25 -11.59 -10.73 0.76
CA ALA A 25 -11.79 -11.15 2.14
C ALA A 25 -13.27 -11.15 2.55
N LEU A 26 -14.04 -10.13 2.13
CA LEU A 26 -15.48 -10.06 2.42
C LEU A 26 -16.31 -11.08 1.63
N ARG A 27 -15.87 -11.46 0.43
CA ARG A 27 -16.59 -12.39 -0.46
C ARG A 27 -16.28 -13.86 -0.16
N THR A 28 -15.11 -14.16 0.40
CA THR A 28 -14.67 -15.52 0.67
C THR A 28 -15.41 -16.11 1.87
N HIS A 29 -16.06 -17.25 1.66
CA HIS A 29 -16.70 -18.03 2.72
C HIS A 29 -15.76 -19.06 3.38
N ASP A 30 -14.58 -19.29 2.81
CA ASP A 30 -13.62 -20.27 3.31
C ASP A 30 -12.65 -19.66 4.35
N ARG A 31 -12.52 -20.31 5.51
CA ARG A 31 -11.72 -19.78 6.66
C ARG A 31 -10.22 -19.75 6.37
N TYR A 32 -9.73 -20.55 5.43
CA TYR A 32 -8.31 -20.56 5.05
C TYR A 32 -7.97 -19.39 4.13
N GLU A 33 -8.75 -19.19 3.09
CA GLU A 33 -8.59 -18.07 2.15
C GLU A 33 -8.84 -16.72 2.84
N LEU A 34 -9.80 -16.63 3.75
CA LEU A 34 -10.05 -15.41 4.53
C LEU A 34 -8.80 -14.95 5.30
N ARG A 35 -8.11 -15.89 5.98
CA ARG A 35 -6.88 -15.58 6.73
C ARG A 35 -5.74 -15.18 5.79
N PHE A 36 -5.67 -15.76 4.61
CA PHE A 36 -4.69 -15.38 3.59
C PHE A 36 -4.94 -13.94 3.11
N TYR A 37 -6.16 -13.61 2.68
CA TYR A 37 -6.49 -12.25 2.24
C TYR A 37 -6.31 -11.21 3.33
N LEU A 38 -6.68 -11.50 4.58
CA LEU A 38 -6.44 -10.60 5.71
C LEU A 38 -4.94 -10.36 5.96
N ARG A 39 -4.09 -11.38 5.80
CA ARG A 39 -2.62 -11.21 5.90
C ARG A 39 -2.09 -10.36 4.76
N CYS A 40 -2.58 -10.56 3.54
CA CYS A 40 -2.23 -9.71 2.39
C CYS A 40 -2.67 -8.26 2.59
N THR A 41 -3.90 -8.03 3.07
CA THR A 41 -4.40 -6.68 3.40
C THR A 41 -3.53 -6.03 4.48
N ALA A 42 -3.21 -6.75 5.56
CA ALA A 42 -2.36 -6.26 6.63
C ALA A 42 -0.95 -5.93 6.13
N GLY A 43 -0.35 -6.80 5.31
CA GLY A 43 0.97 -6.58 4.72
C GLY A 43 1.00 -5.34 3.81
N SER A 44 0.02 -5.20 2.91
CA SER A 44 -0.13 -4.02 2.05
C SER A 44 -0.32 -2.73 2.87
N LEU A 45 -1.10 -2.79 3.96
CA LEU A 45 -1.29 -1.68 4.88
C LEU A 45 0.02 -1.29 5.58
N THR A 46 0.77 -2.27 6.08
CA THR A 46 2.07 -2.04 6.72
C THR A 46 3.06 -1.38 5.76
N ILE A 47 3.13 -1.86 4.52
CA ILE A 47 3.98 -1.28 3.48
C ILE A 47 3.56 0.16 3.18
N LEU A 48 2.26 0.44 3.11
CA LEU A 48 1.73 1.79 2.88
C LEU A 48 2.07 2.74 4.04
N ILE A 49 1.92 2.29 5.29
CA ILE A 49 2.27 3.05 6.50
C ILE A 49 3.77 3.37 6.56
N ILE A 50 4.63 2.49 6.05
CA ILE A 50 6.08 2.73 5.98
C ILE A 50 6.44 3.66 4.82
N LEU A 51 5.81 3.51 3.66
CA LEU A 51 6.09 4.32 2.47
C LEU A 51 5.65 5.78 2.63
N ILE A 52 4.51 6.04 3.27
CA ILE A 52 4.02 7.41 3.50
C ILE A 52 5.08 8.30 4.15
N PRO A 53 5.65 7.98 5.33
CA PRO A 53 6.67 8.80 5.97
C PRO A 53 7.97 8.83 5.19
N ILE A 54 8.35 7.76 4.47
CA ILE A 54 9.54 7.77 3.59
C ILE A 54 9.37 8.82 2.50
N PHE A 55 8.24 8.82 1.79
CA PHE A 55 7.97 9.82 0.76
C PHE A 55 7.75 11.23 1.35
N LEU A 56 7.18 11.34 2.55
CA LEU A 56 7.05 12.62 3.25
C LEU A 56 8.42 13.19 3.63
N LEU A 57 9.35 12.34 4.07
CA LEU A 57 10.73 12.69 4.38
C LEU A 57 11.53 13.02 3.10
N GLU A 58 11.36 12.28 2.01
CA GLU A 58 11.93 12.64 0.70
C GLU A 58 11.40 13.98 0.18
N GLY A 59 10.12 14.29 0.43
CA GLY A 59 9.55 15.60 0.12
C GLY A 59 10.08 16.73 1.01
N PHE A 60 10.62 16.40 2.19
CA PHE A 60 11.09 17.38 3.18
C PHE A 60 12.62 17.58 3.15
N ILE A 61 13.38 16.56 2.74
CA ILE A 61 14.82 16.65 2.56
C ILE A 61 15.08 16.91 1.08
N PRO A 62 15.45 18.13 0.67
CA PRO A 62 15.89 18.36 -0.71
C PRO A 62 17.19 17.57 -0.92
N TRP A 63 17.07 16.38 -1.52
CA TRP A 63 18.23 15.61 -1.94
C TRP A 63 18.91 16.40 -3.07
N PRO A 64 20.22 16.69 -2.99
CA PRO A 64 20.89 17.69 -3.83
C PRO A 64 21.35 17.11 -5.17
N PHE A 65 20.47 16.41 -5.89
CA PHE A 65 20.77 15.86 -7.22
C PHE A 65 19.83 16.42 -8.27
#